data_AF-A0A8X6P1Z5-F1
#
_entry.id   AF-A0A8X6P1Z5-F1
#
_cell.length_a   1.000
_cell.length_b   1.000
_cell.length_c   1.000
_cell.angle_alpha   90.00
_cell.angle_beta   90.00
_cell.angle_gamma   90.00
#
_symmetry.space_group_name_H-M   'P 1'
#
loop_
_entity.id
_entity.type
_entity.pdbx_description
1 polymer ?
#
loop_
_entity_poly.entity_id
_entity_poly.type
_entity_poly.pdbx_seq_one_letter_code
_entity_poly.pdbx_strand_id
1 'polypeptide(L)'
;MALANEFLSYPAFINVLCSMGTLFAFNYSVVFYPSHDIKTYFILMYWVLQYVMSLLLLIIPAAGCNRALNLAQEKIKSLPGWLPEHRKVLKMHIRKRHRKAFPLTLWNIYVIDESLLISAFGTLLTYGFLVGNIKEPKG
;
A
#
# COMPACT_ATOMS: atom_id res chain seq x y z
N MET A 1 0.97 15.82 8.69
CA MET A 1 0.25 14.66 8.11
C MET A 1 -0.81 15.07 7.09
N ALA A 2 -1.71 16.02 7.38
CA ALA A 2 -2.72 16.47 6.39
C ALA A 2 -2.12 16.88 5.03
N LEU A 3 -1.10 17.74 5.03
CA LEU A 3 -0.42 18.23 3.83
C LEU A 3 0.34 17.12 3.08
N ALA A 4 0.96 16.19 3.82
CA ALA A 4 1.64 15.03 3.24
C ALA A 4 0.64 14.10 2.55
N ASN A 5 -0.54 13.89 3.14
CA ASN A 5 -1.61 13.13 2.49
C ASN A 5 -2.11 13.88 1.25
N GLU A 6 -2.44 15.16 1.35
CA GLU A 6 -2.97 15.95 0.23
C GLU A 6 -2.02 15.99 -0.99
N PHE A 7 -0.71 16.07 -0.76
CA PHE A 7 0.28 16.10 -1.84
C PHE A 7 0.73 14.72 -2.33
N LEU A 8 0.92 13.74 -1.43
CA LEU A 8 1.49 12.44 -1.77
C LEU A 8 0.42 11.39 -2.14
N SER A 9 -0.83 11.58 -1.74
CA SER A 9 -1.89 10.59 -1.89
C SER A 9 -2.18 10.26 -3.36
N TYR A 10 -2.21 11.27 -4.23
CA TYR A 10 -2.40 11.09 -5.67
C TYR A 10 -1.22 10.42 -6.39
N PRO A 11 0.02 10.96 -6.29
CA PRO A 11 1.15 10.33 -6.95
C PRO A 11 1.43 8.93 -6.38
N ALA A 12 1.17 8.69 -5.09
CA ALA A 12 1.24 7.36 -4.52
C ALA A 12 0.23 6.40 -5.14
N PHE A 13 -1.03 6.84 -5.33
CA PHE A 13 -2.06 6.04 -5.98
C PHE A 13 -1.67 5.67 -7.41
N ILE A 14 -1.27 6.66 -8.21
CA ILE A 14 -0.84 6.44 -9.60
C ILE A 14 0.38 5.51 -9.65
N ASN A 15 1.35 5.70 -8.75
CA ASN A 15 2.54 4.85 -8.70
C ASN A 15 2.20 3.40 -8.37
N VAL A 16 1.31 3.15 -7.41
CA VAL A 16 0.83 1.79 -7.09
C VAL A 16 0.11 1.18 -8.28
N LEU A 17 -0.81 1.92 -8.92
CA LEU A 17 -1.57 1.45 -10.07
C LEU A 17 -0.66 1.09 -11.26
N CYS A 18 0.28 1.99 -11.60
CA CYS A 18 1.28 1.75 -12.64
C CYS A 18 2.17 0.55 -12.30
N SER A 19 2.63 0.45 -11.05
CA SER A 19 3.50 -0.66 -10.63
C SER A 19 2.78 -2.01 -10.73
N MET A 20 1.51 -2.09 -10.30
CA MET A 20 0.72 -3.32 -10.40
C MET A 20 0.44 -3.71 -11.87
N GLY A 21 0.06 -2.75 -12.72
CA GLY A 21 -0.16 -3.02 -14.14
C GLY A 21 1.12 -3.48 -14.86
N THR A 22 2.25 -2.87 -14.52
CA THR A 22 3.55 -3.19 -15.11
C THR A 22 4.05 -4.57 -14.65
N LEU A 23 3.89 -4.89 -13.36
CA LEU A 23 4.18 -6.23 -12.84
C LEU A 23 3.36 -7.29 -13.54
N PHE A 24 2.06 -7.06 -13.73
CA PHE A 24 1.21 -7.99 -14.46
C PHE A 24 1.67 -8.19 -15.91
N ALA A 25 1.93 -7.11 -16.64
CA ALA A 25 2.35 -7.16 -18.04
C ALA A 25 3.69 -7.87 -18.24
N PHE A 26 4.68 -7.63 -17.36
CA PHE A 26 5.97 -8.29 -17.45
C PHE A 26 5.90 -9.78 -17.09
N ASN A 27 5.17 -10.15 -16.03
CA ASN A 27 4.99 -11.56 -15.69
C ASN A 27 4.23 -12.31 -16.80
N TYR A 28 3.21 -11.68 -17.40
CA TYR A 28 2.53 -12.20 -18.57
C TYR A 28 3.49 -12.42 -19.75
N SER A 29 4.33 -11.43 -20.05
CA SER A 29 5.31 -11.50 -21.14
C SER A 29 6.31 -12.64 -20.95
N VAL A 30 6.84 -12.82 -19.73
CA VAL A 30 7.76 -13.91 -19.39
C VAL A 30 7.10 -15.29 -19.60
N VAL A 31 5.82 -15.43 -19.27
CA VAL A 31 5.10 -16.71 -19.42
C VAL A 31 4.77 -17.01 -20.88
N PHE A 32 4.26 -16.03 -21.65
CA PHE A 32 3.76 -16.28 -23.01
C PHE A 32 4.79 -16.14 -24.13
N TYR A 33 5.92 -15.46 -23.89
CA TYR A 33 6.98 -15.31 -24.87
C TYR A 33 8.27 -16.02 -24.40
N PRO A 34 8.28 -17.36 -24.34
CA PRO A 34 9.43 -18.13 -23.85
C PRO A 34 10.66 -18.06 -24.78
N SER A 35 10.54 -17.48 -25.98
CA SER A 35 11.63 -17.29 -26.95
C SER A 35 12.52 -16.08 -26.61
N HIS A 36 12.73 -15.80 -25.33
CA HIS A 36 13.59 -14.70 -24.89
C HIS A 36 15.02 -15.20 -24.69
N ASP A 37 15.97 -14.48 -25.28
CA ASP A 37 17.38 -14.64 -24.93
C ASP A 37 17.56 -14.50 -23.42
N ILE A 38 18.53 -15.23 -22.87
CA ILE A 38 18.88 -15.20 -21.44
C ILE A 38 19.04 -13.75 -20.94
N LYS A 39 19.62 -12.86 -21.76
CA LYS A 39 19.78 -11.44 -21.46
C LYS A 39 18.44 -10.72 -21.26
N THR A 40 17.48 -10.95 -22.15
CA THR A 40 16.14 -10.36 -22.08
C THR A 40 15.39 -10.85 -20.85
N TYR A 41 15.51 -12.13 -20.51
CA TYR A 41 14.94 -12.69 -19.29
C TYR A 41 15.49 -12.01 -18.02
N PHE A 42 16.82 -11.83 -17.92
CA PHE A 42 17.43 -11.12 -16.79
C PHE A 42 16.96 -9.67 -16.67
N ILE A 43 16.82 -8.96 -17.80
CA ILE A 43 16.30 -7.58 -17.81
C ILE A 43 14.87 -7.55 -17.28
N LEU A 44 14.00 -8.45 -17.74
CA LEU A 44 12.61 -8.53 -17.28
C LEU A 44 12.52 -8.85 -15.77
N MET A 45 13.32 -9.81 -15.30
CA MET A 45 13.42 -10.15 -13.88
C MET A 45 13.87 -8.95 -13.03
N TYR A 46 14.85 -8.19 -13.51
CA TYR A 46 15.32 -6.97 -12.84
C TYR A 46 14.22 -5.92 -12.73
N TRP A 47 13.45 -5.67 -13.80
CA TRP A 47 12.32 -4.76 -13.77
C TRP A 47 11.25 -5.20 -12.77
N VAL A 48 10.88 -6.49 -12.77
CA VAL A 48 9.92 -7.04 -11.81
C VAL A 48 10.39 -6.81 -10.37
N LEU A 49 11.65 -7.12 -10.06
CA LEU A 49 12.23 -6.87 -8.74
C LEU A 49 12.18 -5.38 -8.36
N GLN A 50 12.55 -4.49 -9.28
CA GLN A 50 12.55 -3.04 -9.04
C GLN A 50 11.14 -2.51 -8.70
N TYR A 51 10.10 -2.95 -9.42
CA TYR A 51 8.73 -2.52 -9.15
C TYR A 51 8.16 -3.09 -7.85
N VAL A 52 8.50 -4.34 -7.50
CA VAL A 52 8.14 -4.92 -6.19
C VAL A 52 8.81 -4.12 -5.06
N MET A 53 10.10 -3.80 -5.18
CA MET A 53 10.81 -3.00 -4.19
C MET A 53 10.20 -1.60 -4.05
N SER A 54 9.81 -0.98 -5.16
CA SER A 54 9.16 0.33 -5.17
C SER A 54 7.80 0.32 -4.46
N LEU A 55 7.00 -0.74 -4.65
CA LEU A 55 5.73 -0.94 -3.94
C LEU A 55 5.95 -1.11 -2.43
N LEU A 56 6.94 -1.92 -2.02
CA LEU A 56 7.28 -2.13 -0.61
C LEU A 56 7.77 -0.84 0.04
N LEU A 57 8.65 -0.10 -0.63
CA LEU A 57 9.19 1.17 -0.14
C LEU A 57 8.10 2.23 0.07
N LEU A 58 7.00 2.16 -0.68
CA LEU A 58 5.88 3.08 -0.53
C LEU A 58 4.92 2.62 0.58
N ILE A 59 4.55 1.33 0.60
CA ILE A 59 3.50 0.83 1.49
C ILE A 59 3.99 0.67 2.92
N ILE A 60 5.21 0.18 3.16
CA ILE A 60 5.75 -0.07 4.51
C ILE A 60 5.80 1.20 5.38
N PRO A 61 6.44 2.30 4.96
CA PRO A 61 6.50 3.51 5.79
C PRO A 61 5.14 4.19 5.94
N ALA A 62 4.29 4.13 4.92
CA ALA A 62 2.94 4.67 4.99
C ALA A 62 2.06 3.89 5.99
N ALA A 63 2.09 2.56 5.95
CA ALA A 63 1.41 1.70 6.92
C ALA A 63 1.99 1.89 8.34
N GLY A 64 3.31 2.01 8.47
CA GLY A 64 3.97 2.30 9.75
C GLY A 64 3.53 3.64 10.35
N CYS A 65 3.40 4.69 9.52
CA CYS A 65 2.91 5.99 9.95
C CYS A 65 1.44 5.93 10.40
N ASN A 66 0.59 5.20 9.66
CA ASN A 66 -0.80 4.97 10.02
C ASN A 66 -0.95 4.20 11.34
N ARG A 67 -0.14 3.17 11.55
CA ARG A 67 -0.12 2.39 12.79
C ARG A 67 0.35 3.23 13.98
N ALA A 68 1.40 4.02 13.81
CA ALA A 68 1.88 4.95 14.85
C ALA A 68 0.82 6.01 15.20
N LEU A 69 0.08 6.50 14.20
CA LEU A 69 -1.03 7.42 14.43
C LEU A 69 -2.16 6.76 15.23
N ASN A 70 -2.54 5.53 14.88
CA ASN A 70 -3.57 4.78 15.60
C ASN A 70 -3.17 4.52 17.06
N LEU A 71 -1.93 4.09 17.30
CA LEU A 71 -1.40 3.89 18.66
C LEU A 71 -1.39 5.20 19.48
N ALA A 72 -1.01 6.31 18.85
CA ALA A 72 -1.05 7.62 19.51
C ALA A 72 -2.50 8.03 19.87
N GLN A 73 -3.46 7.77 18.99
CA GLN A 73 -4.87 8.03 19.28
C GLN A 73 -5.43 7.13 20.39
N GLU A 74 -5.09 5.85 20.39
CA GLU A 74 -5.49 4.91 21.44
C GLU A 74 -4.94 5.31 22.80
N LYS A 75 -3.65 5.68 22.87
CA LYS A 75 -3.04 6.17 24.10
C LYS A 75 -3.74 7.43 24.60
N ILE A 76 -4.06 8.39 23.72
CA ILE A 76 -4.82 9.59 24.10
C ILE A 76 -6.24 9.24 24.59
N LYS A 77 -6.89 8.23 24.00
CA LYS A 77 -8.21 7.74 24.42
C LYS A 77 -8.18 6.96 25.74
N SER A 78 -7.05 6.34 26.11
CA SER A 78 -6.86 5.61 27.37
C SER A 78 -6.34 6.48 28.53
N LEU A 79 -5.93 7.72 28.25
CA LEU A 79 -5.58 8.72 29.25
C LEU A 79 -6.72 9.33 30.12
N PRO A 80 -8.04 9.19 29.87
CA PRO A 80 -9.05 10.00 30.55
C PRO A 80 -9.29 9.63 32.02
N GLY A 81 -8.62 8.61 32.57
CA GLY A 81 -8.68 8.28 33.99
C GLY A 81 -7.76 9.11 34.89
N TRP A 82 -6.79 9.87 34.35
CA TRP A 82 -5.67 10.37 35.15
C TRP A 82 -5.59 11.90 35.35
N LEU A 83 -6.52 12.68 34.79
CA LEU A 83 -6.37 14.14 34.70
C LEU A 83 -7.53 14.91 35.37
N PRO A 84 -7.26 15.73 36.41
CA PRO A 84 -8.31 16.40 37.20
C PRO A 84 -9.06 17.50 36.43
N GLU A 85 -10.24 17.83 36.97
CA GLU A 85 -11.45 18.40 36.34
C GLU A 85 -11.31 19.66 35.47
N HIS A 86 -10.20 20.41 35.52
CA HIS A 86 -10.06 21.67 34.79
C HIS A 86 -9.88 21.51 33.25
N ARG A 87 -9.88 20.27 32.74
CA ARG A 87 -9.59 19.92 31.35
C ARG A 87 -10.78 19.55 30.47
N LYS A 88 -12.05 19.84 30.80
CA LYS A 88 -13.13 19.64 29.79
C LYS A 88 -12.85 20.43 28.50
N VAL A 89 -12.33 21.65 28.64
CA VAL A 89 -11.96 22.52 27.50
C VAL A 89 -10.71 22.01 26.77
N LEU A 90 -9.68 21.57 27.52
CA LEU A 90 -8.45 21.00 26.94
C LEU A 90 -8.72 19.63 26.27
N LYS A 91 -9.55 18.79 26.87
CA LYS A 91 -10.06 17.52 26.31
C LYS A 91 -10.84 17.79 25.03
N MET A 92 -11.66 18.85 24.99
CA MET A 92 -12.39 19.24 23.79
C MET A 92 -11.43 19.73 22.70
N HIS A 93 -10.40 20.53 23.03
CA HIS A 93 -9.41 21.01 22.07
C HIS A 93 -8.51 19.88 21.53
N ILE A 94 -8.00 19.01 22.41
CA ILE A 94 -7.21 17.82 22.04
C ILE A 94 -8.08 16.86 21.22
N ARG A 95 -9.32 16.57 21.65
CA ARG A 95 -10.24 15.72 20.88
C ARG A 95 -10.59 16.33 19.52
N LYS A 96 -10.79 17.65 19.42
CA LYS A 96 -11.13 18.35 18.17
C LYS A 96 -9.92 18.47 17.23
N ARG A 97 -8.69 18.53 17.77
CA ARG A 97 -7.43 18.53 17.01
C ARG A 97 -7.00 17.12 16.59
N HIS A 98 -7.15 16.12 17.45
CA HIS A 98 -6.84 14.71 17.15
C HIS A 98 -7.95 13.99 16.37
N ARG A 99 -9.21 14.42 16.42
CA ARG A 99 -10.24 13.97 15.45
C ARG A 99 -9.85 14.30 14.01
N LYS A 100 -9.00 15.31 13.81
CA LYS A 100 -8.47 15.72 12.50
C LYS A 100 -7.10 15.12 12.20
N ALA A 101 -6.69 14.05 12.89
CA ALA A 101 -5.47 13.37 12.50
C ALA A 101 -5.80 12.49 11.28
N PHE A 102 -5.38 12.98 10.12
CA PHE A 102 -5.61 12.34 8.83
C PHE A 102 -4.65 11.16 8.67
N PRO A 103 -5.15 9.92 8.55
CA PRO A 103 -4.32 8.82 8.11
C PRO A 103 -3.78 9.12 6.70
N LEU A 104 -2.63 8.56 6.37
CA LEU A 104 -2.14 8.51 5.00
C LEU A 104 -3.03 7.55 4.21
N THR A 105 -3.73 8.12 3.24
CA THR A 105 -4.65 7.42 2.37
C THR A 105 -4.09 7.40 0.96
N LEU A 106 -4.34 6.33 0.22
CA LEU A 106 -4.20 6.28 -1.22
C LEU A 106 -5.46 6.91 -1.84
N TRP A 107 -5.29 8.08 -2.46
CA TRP A 107 -6.32 8.95 -3.03
C TRP A 107 -7.63 9.06 -2.23
N ASN A 108 -7.59 9.08 -0.88
CA ASN A 108 -8.78 9.10 -0.02
C ASN A 108 -9.76 7.90 -0.19
N ILE A 109 -9.41 6.89 -1.01
CA ILE A 109 -10.22 5.69 -1.27
C ILE A 109 -9.78 4.54 -0.34
N TYR A 110 -8.48 4.42 -0.08
CA TYR A 110 -7.93 3.36 0.78
C TYR A 110 -7.00 3.93 1.84
N VAL A 111 -7.16 3.52 3.10
CA VAL A 111 -6.11 3.73 4.10
C VAL A 111 -4.95 2.80 3.74
N ILE A 112 -3.74 3.34 3.70
CA ILE A 112 -2.56 2.51 3.38
C ILE A 112 -2.29 1.60 4.58
N ASP A 113 -2.62 0.31 4.41
CA ASP A 113 -2.44 -0.74 5.40
C ASP A 113 -1.74 -1.95 4.77
N GLU A 114 -1.21 -2.83 5.63
CA GLU A 114 -0.55 -4.09 5.24
C GLU A 114 -1.46 -4.99 4.35
N SER A 115 -2.78 -4.82 4.46
CA SER A 115 -3.79 -5.51 3.64
C SER A 115 -3.68 -5.20 2.14
N LEU A 116 -3.19 -4.01 1.76
CA LEU A 116 -3.03 -3.64 0.35
C LEU A 116 -1.95 -4.51 -0.32
N LEU A 117 -0.86 -4.82 0.39
CA LEU A 117 0.18 -5.74 -0.10
C LEU A 117 -0.39 -7.14 -0.25
N ILE A 118 -1.12 -7.63 0.74
CA ILE A 118 -1.71 -8.98 0.73
C ILE A 118 -2.70 -9.11 -0.44
N SER A 119 -3.54 -8.09 -0.67
CA SER A 119 -4.45 -8.06 -1.81
C SER A 119 -3.70 -8.02 -3.14
N ALA A 120 -2.64 -7.21 -3.25
CA ALA A 120 -1.83 -7.13 -4.46
C ALA A 120 -1.18 -8.49 -4.80
N PHE A 121 -0.55 -9.16 -3.82
CA PHE A 121 0.01 -10.49 -3.99
C PHE A 121 -1.06 -11.53 -4.33
N GLY A 122 -2.21 -11.49 -3.64
CA GLY A 122 -3.33 -12.40 -3.90
C GLY A 122 -3.87 -12.27 -5.32
N THR A 123 -4.03 -11.03 -5.81
CA THR A 123 -4.46 -10.80 -7.20
C THR A 123 -3.42 -11.30 -8.20
N LEU A 124 -2.14 -11.03 -7.99
CA LEU A 124 -1.07 -11.48 -8.88
C LEU A 124 -1.00 -13.01 -8.96
N LEU A 125 -1.12 -13.70 -7.83
CA LEU A 125 -1.18 -15.17 -7.78
C LEU A 125 -2.44 -15.72 -8.46
N THR A 126 -3.60 -15.13 -8.21
CA THR A 126 -4.87 -15.58 -8.79
C THR A 126 -4.87 -15.42 -10.30
N TYR A 127 -4.44 -14.26 -10.79
CA TYR A 127 -4.32 -14.02 -12.23
C TYR A 127 -3.22 -14.86 -12.85
N GLY A 128 -2.08 -15.06 -12.17
CA GLY A 128 -1.02 -15.96 -12.61
C GLY A 128 -1.50 -17.40 -12.75
N PHE A 129 -2.30 -17.89 -11.80
CA PHE A 129 -2.92 -19.21 -11.86
C PHE A 129 -3.92 -19.33 -13.01
N LEU A 130 -4.82 -18.35 -13.17
CA LEU A 130 -5.77 -18.31 -14.30
C LEU A 130 -5.04 -18.36 -15.65
N VAL A 131 -4.00 -17.55 -15.79
CA VAL A 131 -3.15 -17.50 -16.98
C VAL A 131 -2.41 -18.82 -17.22
N GLY A 132 -1.86 -19.44 -16.17
CA GLY A 132 -1.14 -20.71 -16.26
C GLY A 132 -2.03 -21.85 -16.76
N ASN A 133 -3.29 -21.90 -16.30
CA ASN A 133 -4.24 -22.92 -16.75
C ASN A 133 -4.67 -22.76 -18.22
N ILE A 134 -4.64 -21.54 -18.77
CA ILE A 134 -4.94 -21.31 -20.20
C ILE A 134 -3.81 -21.83 -21.11
N LYS A 135 -2.58 -21.90 -20.60
CA LYS A 135 -1.40 -22.35 -21.37
C LYS A 135 -1.23 -23.87 -21.41
N GLU A 136 -1.98 -24.65 -20.64
CA GLU A 136 -2.08 -26.10 -20.84
C GLU A 136 -3.24 -26.39 -21.81
N PRO A 137 -3.00 -26.55 -23.13
CA PRO A 137 -3.99 -27.21 -23.95
C PRO A 137 -3.99 -28.68 -23.54
N LYS A 138 -5.03 -29.09 -22.81
CA LYS A 138 -5.45 -30.48 -22.79
C LYS A 138 -5.95 -30.79 -24.20
N GLY A 139 -5.08 -31.35 -25.03
CA GLY A 139 -5.35 -31.77 -26.41
C GLY A 139 -4.09 -32.26 -27.10
#